data_AF-A0A3R9FM20-F1
#
_entry.id   AF-A0A3R9FM20-F1
#
_cell.length_a   1.000
_cell.length_b   1.000
_cell.length_c   1.000
_cell.angle_alpha   90.00
_cell.angle_beta   90.00
_cell.angle_gamma   90.00
#
_symmetry.space_group_name_H-M   'P 1'
#
loop_
_entity.id
_entity.type
_entity.pdbx_description
1 polymer ?
#
loop_
_entity_poly.entity_id
_entity_poly.type
_entity_poly.pdbx_seq_one_letter_code
_entity_poly.pdbx_strand_id
1 'polypeptide(L)'
;MSESFANPDQTLDASGLRCPEPVMMVRKAVRHMQEGETLLVIADDPATTRDIPGFCRFMEHTLLAQATEELPYRYLLKKGL
;
A
#
# COMPACT_ATOMS: atom_id res chain seq x y z
N MET A 1 -5.99 14.52 14.26
CA MET A 1 -6.36 14.17 12.87
C MET A 1 -5.19 13.41 12.30
N SER A 2 -5.37 12.17 11.90
CA SER A 2 -4.29 11.22 11.65
C SER A 2 -3.42 11.67 10.46
N GLU A 3 -2.31 12.36 10.74
CA GLU A 3 -1.30 12.80 9.76
C GLU A 3 -0.60 11.63 9.06
N SER A 4 -0.89 10.39 9.47
CA SER A 4 -0.30 9.15 8.97
C SER A 4 -0.55 8.87 7.49
N PHE A 5 -1.38 9.64 6.79
CA PHE A 5 -1.60 9.55 5.34
C PHE A 5 -1.41 10.89 4.62
N ALA A 6 -0.93 11.93 5.32
CA ALA A 6 -0.75 13.25 4.75
C ALA A 6 0.57 13.28 3.94
N ASN A 7 0.47 13.61 2.66
CA ASN A 7 1.58 13.75 1.70
C ASN A 7 2.34 12.44 1.34
N PRO A 8 1.66 11.45 0.74
CA PRO A 8 2.38 10.34 0.11
C PRO A 8 3.09 10.81 -1.17
N ASP A 9 4.29 10.28 -1.44
CA ASP A 9 5.03 10.59 -2.67
C ASP A 9 4.31 10.05 -3.91
N GLN A 10 3.70 8.87 -3.78
CA GLN A 10 2.85 8.27 -4.79
C GLN A 10 1.53 7.76 -4.20
N THR A 11 0.48 7.81 -5.01
CA THR A 11 -0.83 7.21 -4.68
C THR A 11 -1.22 6.21 -5.75
N LEU A 12 -1.64 5.02 -5.33
CA LEU A 12 -2.14 3.95 -6.16
C LEU A 12 -3.58 3.63 -5.75
N ASP A 13 -4.50 3.82 -6.69
CA ASP A 13 -5.88 3.36 -6.53
C ASP A 13 -6.04 1.96 -7.13
N ALA A 14 -6.35 1.01 -6.27
CA ALA A 14 -6.65 -0.38 -6.59
C ALA A 14 -8.10 -0.74 -6.19
N SER A 15 -8.97 0.25 -6.03
CA SER A 15 -10.39 0.04 -5.77
C SER A 15 -11.05 -0.67 -6.95
N GLY A 16 -11.87 -1.68 -6.66
CA GLY A 16 -12.53 -2.52 -7.67
C GLY A 16 -11.67 -3.66 -8.21
N LEU A 17 -10.37 -3.68 -7.92
CA LEU A 17 -9.49 -4.80 -8.23
C LEU A 17 -9.63 -5.89 -7.16
N ARG A 18 -9.36 -7.14 -7.55
CA ARG A 18 -9.43 -8.31 -6.63
C ARG A 18 -8.11 -9.06 -6.65
N CYS A 19 -7.78 -9.73 -5.54
CA CYS A 19 -6.57 -10.54 -5.44
C CYS A 19 -6.40 -11.48 -6.66
N PRO A 20 -5.24 -11.48 -7.35
CA PRO A 20 -3.94 -10.89 -6.97
C PRO A 20 -3.63 -9.51 -7.57
N GLU A 21 -4.56 -8.86 -8.27
CA GLU A 21 -4.31 -7.64 -9.03
C GLU A 21 -3.78 -6.45 -8.18
N PRO A 22 -4.34 -6.14 -6.98
CA PRO A 22 -3.85 -5.02 -6.16
C PRO A 22 -2.37 -5.16 -5.81
N VAL A 23 -1.94 -6.36 -5.41
CA VAL A 23 -0.55 -6.64 -5.02
C VAL A 23 0.39 -6.51 -6.21
N MET A 24 -0.05 -6.96 -7.40
CA MET A 24 0.73 -6.80 -8.62
C MET A 24 0.93 -5.33 -8.99
N MET A 25 -0.11 -4.50 -8.82
CA MET A 25 -0.04 -3.05 -9.06
C MET A 25 0.89 -2.37 -8.05
N VAL A 26 0.78 -2.71 -6.76
CA VAL A 26 1.71 -2.22 -5.72
C VAL A 26 3.15 -2.58 -6.07
N ARG A 27 3.41 -3.84 -6.42
CA ARG A 27 4.75 -4.30 -6.83
C ARG A 27 5.28 -3.57 -8.07
N LYS A 28 4.40 -3.18 -9.00
CA LYS A 28 4.79 -2.40 -10.17
C LYS A 28 5.11 -0.95 -9.79
N ALA A 29 4.29 -0.32 -8.95
CA ALA A 29 4.51 1.04 -8.46
C ALA A 29 5.83 1.15 -7.68
N VAL A 30 6.03 0.27 -6.68
CA VAL A 30 7.24 0.26 -5.84
C VAL A 30 8.53 0.01 -6.65
N ARG A 31 8.44 -0.71 -7.77
CA ARG A 31 9.59 -0.89 -8.68
C ARG A 31 10.05 0.40 -9.36
N HIS A 32 9.15 1.35 -9.58
CA HIS A 32 9.48 2.65 -10.20
C HIS A 32 9.76 3.75 -9.17
N MET A 33 9.56 3.47 -7.88
CA MET A 33 9.83 4.40 -6.78
C MET A 33 11.31 4.40 -6.39
N GLN A 34 11.75 5.49 -5.78
CA GLN A 34 13.06 5.61 -5.15
C GLN A 34 13.03 5.07 -3.71
N GLU A 35 14.19 4.65 -3.21
CA GLU A 35 14.34 4.21 -1.82
C GLU A 35 13.92 5.33 -0.87
N GLY A 36 13.12 4.98 0.14
CA GLY A 36 12.59 5.94 1.10
C GLY A 36 11.33 6.68 0.66
N GLU A 37 10.88 6.57 -0.59
CA GLU A 37 9.58 7.10 -1.02
C GLU A 37 8.42 6.32 -0.40
N THR A 38 7.29 7.01 -0.27
CA THR A 38 6.04 6.51 0.30
C THR A 38 4.97 6.30 -0.76
N LEU A 39 4.26 5.18 -0.65
CA LEU A 39 3.14 4.81 -1.51
C LEU A 39 1.89 4.67 -0.67
N LEU A 40 0.87 5.46 -0.99
CA LEU A 40 -0.48 5.29 -0.50
C LEU A 40 -1.24 4.34 -1.43
N VAL A 41 -1.72 3.22 -0.91
CA VAL A 41 -2.54 2.25 -1.63
C VAL A 41 -3.98 2.36 -1.13
N ILE A 42 -4.93 2.55 -2.05
CA ILE A 42 -6.36 2.56 -1.76
C ILE A 42 -6.96 1.29 -2.37
N ALA A 43 -7.67 0.50 -1.57
CA ALA A 43 -8.28 -0.74 -2.05
C ALA A 43 -9.60 -1.02 -1.32
N ASP A 44 -10.50 -1.76 -1.94
CA ASP A 44 -11.78 -2.18 -1.34
C ASP A 44 -11.84 -3.70 -1.07
N ASP A 45 -10.83 -4.46 -1.46
CA ASP A 45 -10.77 -5.91 -1.30
C ASP A 45 -10.24 -6.30 0.10
N PRO A 46 -10.99 -7.09 0.90
CA PRO A 46 -10.54 -7.56 2.20
C PRO A 46 -9.29 -8.44 2.14
N ALA A 47 -8.95 -9.06 1.01
CA ALA A 47 -7.71 -9.82 0.87
C ALA A 47 -6.46 -8.93 1.06
N THR A 48 -6.54 -7.66 0.66
CA THR A 48 -5.43 -6.70 0.76
C THR A 48 -4.95 -6.48 2.20
N THR A 49 -5.84 -6.68 3.19
CA THR A 49 -5.52 -6.55 4.62
C THR A 49 -4.45 -7.53 5.09
N ARG A 50 -4.33 -8.68 4.42
CA ARG A 50 -3.29 -9.69 4.69
C ARG A 50 -2.16 -9.63 3.67
N ASP A 51 -2.51 -9.38 2.41
CA ASP A 51 -1.55 -9.43 1.31
C ASP A 51 -0.57 -8.24 1.34
N ILE A 52 -1.02 -7.02 1.68
CA ILE A 52 -0.15 -5.83 1.71
C ILE A 52 0.89 -5.91 2.86
N PRO A 53 0.51 -6.23 4.11
CA PRO A 53 1.49 -6.43 5.18
C PRO A 53 2.46 -7.57 4.87
N GLY A 54 1.96 -8.67 4.27
CA GLY A 54 2.80 -9.77 3.80
C GLY A 54 3.80 -9.31 2.76
N PHE A 55 3.34 -8.62 1.71
CA PHE A 55 4.18 -8.05 0.66
C PHE A 55 5.27 -7.14 1.23
N CYS A 56 4.92 -6.25 2.16
CA CYS A 56 5.89 -5.37 2.81
C CYS A 56 6.97 -6.17 3.54
N ARG A 57 6.57 -7.20 4.30
CA ARG A 57 7.52 -8.05 5.03
C ARG A 57 8.41 -8.90 4.13
N PHE A 58 7.88 -9.43 3.02
CA PHE A 58 8.63 -10.26 2.08
C PHE A 58 9.61 -9.47 1.20
N MET A 59 9.24 -8.23 0.85
CA MET A 59 10.04 -7.34 0.00
C MET A 59 10.87 -6.31 0.81
N GLU A 60 10.98 -6.51 2.13
CA GLU A 60 11.75 -5.64 3.04
C GLU A 60 11.29 -4.17 3.02
N HIS A 61 10.02 -3.92 2.70
CA HIS A 61 9.40 -2.60 2.77
C HIS A 61 8.76 -2.35 4.14
N THR A 62 8.63 -1.09 4.50
CA THR A 62 8.06 -0.70 5.80
C THR A 62 6.60 -0.30 5.63
N LEU A 63 5.68 -0.98 6.33
CA LEU A 63 4.30 -0.52 6.43
C LEU A 63 4.23 0.57 7.51
N LEU A 64 3.96 1.82 7.11
CA LEU A 64 3.89 2.96 8.01
C LEU A 64 2.53 3.09 8.69
N ALA A 65 1.45 2.89 7.92
CA ALA A 65 0.08 2.99 8.42
C ALA A 65 -0.86 2.10 7.61
N GLN A 66 -1.93 1.63 8.25
CA GLN A 66 -3.03 0.96 7.58
C GLN A 66 -4.36 1.38 8.22
N ALA A 67 -5.37 1.61 7.40
CA ALA A 67 -6.74 1.87 7.79
C ALA A 67 -7.62 0.83 7.11
N THR A 68 -7.99 -0.21 7.86
CA THR A 68 -8.78 -1.34 7.38
C THR A 68 -10.13 -1.47 8.09
N GLU A 69 -10.51 -0.45 8.87
CA GLU A 69 -11.75 -0.43 9.66
C GLU A 69 -12.96 -0.09 8.79
N GLU A 70 -12.79 0.82 7.83
CA GLU A 70 -13.83 1.26 6.89
C GLU A 70 -13.33 1.21 5.45
N LEU A 71 -14.25 1.00 4.51
CA LEU A 71 -13.97 1.06 3.09
C LEU A 71 -13.97 2.52 2.59
N PRO A 72 -13.09 2.90 1.64
CA PRO A 72 -12.02 2.08 1.09
C PRO A 72 -10.83 1.97 2.05
N TYR A 73 -10.23 0.77 2.11
CA TYR A 73 -9.02 0.52 2.87
C TYR A 73 -7.85 1.35 2.35
N ARG A 74 -7.00 1.80 3.27
CA ARG A 74 -5.83 2.62 2.94
C ARG A 74 -4.59 2.04 3.57
N TYR A 75 -3.50 1.97 2.82
CA TYR A 75 -2.23 1.47 3.30
C TYR A 75 -1.13 2.44 2.89
N LEU A 76 -0.39 2.96 3.86
CA LEU A 76 0.80 3.75 3.60
C LEU A 76 2.01 2.85 3.83
N LEU A 77 2.75 2.59 2.76
CA LEU A 77 4.01 1.86 2.81
C LEU A 77 5.15 2.75 2.36
N LYS A 78 6.35 2.50 2.90
CA LYS A 78 7.59 3.15 2.53
C LYS A 78 8.51 2.12 1.91
N LYS A 79 9.04 2.42 0.74
CA LYS A 79 10.00 1.56 0.06
C LYS A 79 11.25 1.43 0.91
N GLY A 80 11.53 0.19 1.33
CA GLY A 80 12.81 -0.20 1.93
C GLY A 80 13.87 -0.47 0.87
N LEU A 81 15.13 -0.51 1.32
CA LEU A 81 16.31 -0.86 0.52
C LEU A 81 16.23 -2.30 0.00
#